data_AF-A0A541CEZ7-F1
#
_entry.id   AF-A0A541CEZ7-F1
#
_cell.length_a   1.000
_cell.length_b   1.000
_cell.length_c   1.000
_cell.angle_alpha   90.00
_cell.angle_beta   90.00
_cell.angle_gamma   90.00
#
_symmetry.space_group_name_H-M   'P 1'
#
loop_
_entity.id
_entity.type
_entity.pdbx_description
1 polymer ?
#
loop_
_entity_poly.entity_id
_entity_poly.type
_entity_poly.pdbx_seq_one_letter_code
_entity_poly.pdbx_strand_id
1 'polypeptide(L)' 'MTRFVALTLAALALAGCGNTVGDRALSGGAIGAGAGLAIGAVTGATLLEGALIGGAVGAAAGALTRSDQVNLGRPAWR' A
#
# COMPACT_ATOMS: atom_id res chain seq x y z
N MET A 1 4.18 -5.02 -24.70
CA MET A 1 2.95 -5.74 -24.30
C MET A 1 2.79 -5.83 -22.78
N THR A 2 3.82 -6.19 -22.02
CA THR A 2 3.80 -6.24 -20.54
C THR A 2 3.35 -4.96 -19.84
N ARG A 3 3.70 -3.78 -20.37
CA ARG A 3 3.27 -2.47 -19.81
C ARG A 3 1.75 -2.27 -19.80
N PHE A 4 1.05 -2.71 -20.85
CA PHE A 4 -0.42 -2.62 -20.91
C PHE A 4 -1.09 -3.55 -19.90
N VAL A 5 -0.54 -4.75 -19.71
CA VAL A 5 -1.03 -5.73 -18.73
C VAL A 5 -0.86 -5.23 -17.29
N ALA A 6 0.27 -4.61 -16.96
CA ALA A 6 0.48 -4.03 -15.64
C ALA A 6 -0.49 -2.88 -15.35
N LEU A 7 -0.75 -2.01 -16.33
CA LEU A 7 -1.69 -0.90 -16.19
C LEU A 7 -3.13 -1.37 -16.02
N THR A 8 -3.58 -2.37 -16.77
CA THR A 8 -4.93 -2.93 -16.62
C THR A 8 -5.11 -3.63 -15.27
N LEU A 9 -4.13 -4.40 -14.82
CA LEU A 9 -4.14 -5.03 -13.48
C LEU A 9 -4.20 -4.00 -12.36
N ALA A 10 -3.40 -2.93 -12.44
CA ALA A 10 -3.43 -1.85 -11.46
C ALA A 10 -4.79 -1.14 -11.42
N ALA A 11 -5.41 -0.89 -12.59
CA ALA A 11 -6.73 -0.27 -12.67
C ALA A 11 -7.83 -1.15 -12.06
N LEU A 12 -7.79 -2.47 -12.30
CA LEU A 12 -8.74 -3.42 -11.70
C LEU A 12 -8.54 -3.55 -10.18
N ALA A 13 -7.30 -3.54 -9.71
CA ALA A 13 -6.99 -3.58 -8.28
C ALA A 13 -7.47 -2.32 -7.55
N LEU A 14 -7.34 -1.14 -8.16
CA LEU A 14 -7.88 0.11 -7.62
C LEU A 14 -9.41 0.12 -7.59
N ALA A 15 -10.07 -0.43 -8.61
CA ALA A 15 -11.53 -0.51 -8.67
C ALA A 15 -12.13 -1.45 -7.60
N GLY A 16 -11.34 -2.42 -7.11
CA GLY A 16 -11.76 -3.38 -6.08
C GLY A 16 -11.44 -2.95 -4.63
N CYS A 17 -10.69 -1.87 -4.40
CA CYS A 17 -10.42 -1.39 -3.04
C CYS A 17 -11.69 -0.84 -2.40
N GLY A 18 -12.31 -1.61 -1.51
CA GLY A 18 -13.50 -1.19 -0.77
C GLY A 18 -13.20 -0.15 0.33
N ASN A 19 -14.26 0.43 0.88
CA ASN A 19 -14.17 1.45 1.94
C ASN A 19 -14.26 0.86 3.36
N THR A 20 -14.18 -0.46 3.53
CA THR A 20 -14.26 -1.06 4.87
C THR A 20 -12.92 -0.99 5.60
N VAL A 21 -12.93 -1.25 6.90
CA VAL A 21 -11.69 -1.33 7.71
C VAL A 21 -10.78 -2.46 7.19
N GLY A 22 -11.36 -3.59 6.78
CA GLY A 22 -10.62 -4.72 6.21
C GLY A 22 -9.91 -4.35 4.91
N ASP A 23 -10.60 -3.66 4.00
CA ASP A 23 -10.01 -3.21 2.73
C ASP A 23 -8.85 -2.24 2.98
N ARG A 24 -9.00 -1.29 3.92
CA ARG A 24 -7.92 -0.37 4.29
C ARG A 24 -6.72 -1.09 4.90
N ALA A 25 -6.96 -2.04 5.80
CA ALA A 25 -5.89 -2.83 6.41
C ALA A 25 -5.16 -3.68 5.35
N LEU A 26 -5.90 -4.30 4.44
CA LEU A 26 -5.34 -5.18 3.43
C LEU A 26 -4.57 -4.39 2.36
N SER A 27 -5.11 -3.27 1.90
CA SER A 27 -4.44 -2.37 0.96
C SER A 27 -3.25 -1.65 1.60
N GLY A 28 -3.39 -1.16 2.84
CA GLY A 28 -2.30 -0.57 3.60
C GLY A 28 -1.17 -1.57 3.85
N GLY A 29 -1.51 -2.81 4.16
CA GLY A 29 -0.54 -3.90 4.33
C GLY A 29 0.15 -4.29 3.04
N ALA A 30 -0.57 -4.39 1.93
CA ALA A 30 0.03 -4.69 0.62
C ALA A 30 1.01 -3.59 0.17
N ILE A 31 0.61 -2.32 0.30
CA ILE A 31 1.47 -1.17 -0.05
C ILE A 31 2.66 -1.10 0.90
N GLY A 32 2.43 -1.26 2.20
CA GLY A 32 3.47 -1.27 3.21
C GLY A 32 4.49 -2.38 3.00
N ALA A 33 4.06 -3.58 2.60
CA ALA A 33 4.94 -4.69 2.26
C ALA A 33 5.77 -4.40 1.01
N GLY A 34 5.16 -3.83 -0.04
CA GLY A 34 5.87 -3.43 -1.26
C GLY A 34 6.93 -2.34 -1.00
N ALA A 35 6.57 -1.31 -0.23
CA ALA A 35 7.52 -0.27 0.17
C ALA A 35 8.61 -0.83 1.09
N GLY A 36 8.25 -1.70 2.02
CA GLY A 36 9.17 -2.39 2.92
C GLY A 36 10.17 -3.29 2.21
N LEU A 37 9.77 -3.99 1.15
CA LEU A 37 10.67 -4.73 0.25
C LEU A 37 11.69 -3.79 -0.40
N ALA A 38 11.22 -2.66 -0.95
CA ALA A 38 12.09 -1.69 -1.60
C ALA A 38 13.11 -1.09 -0.62
N ILE A 39 12.65 -0.71 0.59
CA ILE A 39 13.50 -0.16 1.65
C ILE A 39 14.49 -1.23 2.16
N GLY A 40 14.04 -2.46 2.40
CA GLY A 40 14.90 -3.58 2.80
C GLY A 40 16.00 -3.82 1.77
N ALA A 41 15.66 -3.80 0.48
CA ALA A 41 16.61 -3.97 -0.62
C ALA A 41 17.72 -2.90 -0.63
N VAL A 42 17.40 -1.64 -0.32
CA VAL A 42 18.40 -0.56 -0.32
C VAL A 42 19.17 -0.41 0.98
N THR A 43 18.60 -0.85 2.10
CA THR A 43 19.24 -0.74 3.43
C THR A 43 20.12 -1.93 3.78
N GLY A 44 20.12 -2.99 2.96
CA GLY A 44 20.86 -4.23 3.22
C GLY A 44 20.19 -5.15 4.24
N ALA A 45 19.00 -4.80 4.72
CA ALA A 45 18.15 -5.69 5.49
C ALA A 45 17.53 -6.77 4.60
N THR A 46 17.04 -7.85 5.20
CA THR A 46 16.38 -8.89 4.40
C THR A 46 15.09 -8.36 3.78
N LEU A 47 14.84 -8.73 2.52
CA LEU A 47 13.60 -8.39 1.81
C LEU A 47 12.37 -8.81 2.62
N LEU A 48 12.46 -9.99 3.25
CA LEU A 48 11.37 -10.57 4.02
C LEU A 48 11.09 -9.76 5.31
N GLU A 49 12.11 -9.33 6.05
CA GLU A 49 11.90 -8.44 7.20
C GLU A 49 11.29 -7.11 6.80
N GLY A 50 11.82 -6.48 5.74
CA GLY A 50 11.28 -5.23 5.22
C GLY A 50 9.80 -5.36 4.83
N ALA A 51 9.46 -6.44 4.12
CA ALA A 51 8.08 -6.75 3.73
C ALA A 51 7.16 -6.99 4.92
N LEU A 52 7.62 -7.79 5.90
CA LEU A 52 6.84 -8.13 7.09
C LEU A 52 6.58 -6.90 7.95
N ILE A 53 7.62 -6.11 8.24
CA ILE A 53 7.51 -4.92 9.07
C ILE A 53 6.65 -3.88 8.34
N GLY A 54 6.96 -3.60 7.08
CA GLY A 54 6.21 -2.64 6.28
C GLY A 54 4.74 -3.05 6.11
N GLY A 55 4.48 -4.34 5.88
CA GLY A 55 3.14 -4.88 5.74
C GLY A 55 2.35 -4.86 7.04
N ALA A 56 2.98 -5.21 8.17
CA ALA A 56 2.34 -5.16 9.48
C ALA A 56 2.01 -3.72 9.89
N VAL A 57 2.95 -2.79 9.73
CA VAL A 57 2.75 -1.37 10.03
C VAL A 57 1.69 -0.76 9.12
N GLY A 58 1.74 -1.04 7.81
CA GLY A 58 0.77 -0.57 6.84
C GLY A 58 -0.64 -1.11 7.09
N ALA A 59 -0.76 -2.39 7.48
CA ALA A 59 -2.03 -2.99 7.83
C ALA A 59 -2.61 -2.45 9.13
N ALA A 60 -1.78 -2.28 10.16
CA ALA A 60 -2.18 -1.66 11.41
C ALA A 60 -2.63 -0.22 11.20
N ALA A 61 -1.88 0.57 10.42
CA ALA A 61 -2.26 1.93 10.08
C ALA A 61 -3.60 1.97 9.33
N GLY A 62 -3.81 1.09 8.35
CA GLY A 62 -5.07 0.99 7.62
C GLY A 62 -6.25 0.54 8.49
N ALA A 63 -6.02 -0.36 9.44
CA ALA A 63 -7.03 -0.83 10.38
C ALA A 63 -7.40 0.23 11.44
N LEU A 64 -6.43 0.99 11.91
CA LEU A 64 -6.61 2.02 12.94
C LEU A 64 -7.14 3.35 12.38
N THR A 65 -6.95 3.61 11.09
CA THR A 65 -7.35 4.87 10.45
C THR A 65 -8.76 4.79 9.86
N ARG A 66 -9.51 5.88 9.97
CA ARG A 66 -10.85 6.02 9.39
C ARG A 66 -10.79 6.68 8.00
N SER A 67 -11.84 6.50 7.20
CA SER A 67 -11.91 6.98 5.81
C SER A 67 -11.72 8.50 5.68
N ASP A 68 -12.09 9.24 6.71
CA ASP A 68 -12.18 10.69 6.76
C ASP A 68 -10.96 11.35 7.43
N GLN A 69 -10.05 10.58 8.02
CA GLN A 69 -8.95 11.12 8.82
C GLN A 69 -7.68 11.44 8.03
N VAL A 70 -7.57 11.00 6.77
CA VAL A 70 -6.41 11.30 5.92
C VAL A 70 -6.72 12.47 4.99
N ASN A 71 -6.45 13.69 5.45
CA ASN A 71 -6.54 14.90 4.64
C ASN A 71 -5.14 15.42 4.29
N LEU A 72 -4.70 15.17 3.06
CA LEU A 72 -3.38 15.57 2.56
C LEU A 72 -3.33 17.03 2.08
N GLY A 73 -4.34 17.84 2.38
CA GLY A 73 -4.40 19.24 1.95
C GLY A 73 -4.61 19.39 0.44
N ARG A 74 -4.07 20.45 -0.15
CA ARG A 74 -4.18 20.66 -1.61
C ARG A 74 -3.33 19.62 -2.35
N PRO A 75 -3.91 18.85 -3.28
CA PRO A 75 -3.19 17.82 -4.00
C PRO A 75 -2.09 18.45 -4.86
N ALA A 76 -0.89 17.85 -4.86
CA ALA A 76 0.26 18.35 -5.61
C ALA A 76 0.11 18.23 -7.14
N TRP A 77 -0.94 17.55 -7.61
CA TRP A 77 -1.21 17.27 -9.02
C TRP A 77 -2.38 18.09 -9.60
N ARG A 78 -2.85 19.12 -8.89
CA ARG A 78 -3.75 20.17 -9.41
C ARG A 78 -3.07 21.53 -9.29
#